data_AF-A0A653E4L5-F1
#
_entry.id   AF-A0A653E4L5-F1
#
_cell.length_a   1.000
_cell.length_b   1.000
_cell.length_c   1.000
_cell.angle_alpha   90.00
_cell.angle_beta   90.00
_cell.angle_gamma   90.00
#
_symmetry.space_group_name_H-M   'P 1'
#
loop_
_entity.id
_entity.type
_entity.pdbx_description
1 polymer ?
#
loop_
_entity_poly.entity_id
_entity_poly.type
_entity_poly.pdbx_seq_one_letter_code
_entity_poly.pdbx_strand_id
1 'polypeptide(L)'
;MSNTTLTLALNSQLRDLFQRYEAHTQVTPEQYVEALLAKTLPTLQAVVEALDEAGGDSEAMAQLFASKMAQMAQPAAPAQA
;
A
#
# COMPACT_ATOMS: atom_id res chain seq x y z
N MET A 1 -15.89 14.48 6.89
CA MET A 1 -14.61 13.74 7.03
C MET A 1 -13.48 14.75 6.99
N SER A 2 -12.56 14.70 7.93
CA SER A 2 -11.45 15.65 8.02
C SER A 2 -10.30 15.13 7.17
N ASN A 3 -9.96 15.83 6.08
CA ASN A 3 -8.79 15.46 5.29
C ASN A 3 -7.52 15.77 6.10
N THR A 4 -6.69 14.76 6.31
CA THR A 4 -5.36 14.93 6.88
C THR A 4 -4.37 15.12 5.74
N THR A 5 -3.54 16.16 5.80
CA THR A 5 -2.50 16.40 4.80
C THR A 5 -1.18 15.76 5.24
N LEU A 6 -0.58 14.96 4.37
CA LEU A 6 0.76 14.41 4.54
C LEU A 6 1.74 15.20 3.66
N THR A 7 2.79 15.78 4.25
CA THR A 7 3.87 16.44 3.50
C THR A 7 5.12 15.57 3.53
N LEU A 8 5.67 15.26 2.36
CA LEU A 8 6.86 14.43 2.20
C LEU A 8 8.02 15.26 1.65
N ALA A 9 9.16 15.24 2.35
CA ALA A 9 10.40 15.81 1.83
C ALA A 9 11.08 14.78 0.90
N LEU A 10 11.28 15.15 -0.35
CA LEU A 10 11.97 14.29 -1.32
C LEU A 10 13.48 14.54 -1.28
N ASN A 11 14.25 13.47 -1.05
CA ASN A 11 15.69 13.51 -1.25
C ASN A 11 16.04 13.72 -2.75
N SER A 12 17.30 14.04 -3.04
CA SER A 12 17.75 14.35 -4.40
C SER A 12 17.50 13.20 -5.37
N GLN A 13 17.80 11.96 -4.97
CA GLN A 13 17.62 10.78 -5.81
C GLN A 13 16.16 10.56 -6.23
N LEU A 14 15.22 10.67 -5.28
CA LEU A 14 13.78 10.52 -5.56
C LEU A 14 13.27 11.63 -6.46
N ARG A 15 13.72 12.87 -6.23
CA ARG A 15 13.37 14.02 -7.09
C ARG A 15 13.80 13.80 -8.53
N ASP A 16 15.04 13.37 -8.76
CA ASP A 16 15.59 13.14 -10.10
C ASP A 16 14.89 11.98 -10.83
N LEU A 17 14.46 10.95 -10.09
CA LEU A 17 13.66 9.86 -10.65
C LEU A 17 12.27 10.33 -11.04
N PHE A 18 11.60 11.07 -10.15
CA PHE A 18 10.27 11.60 -10.39
C PHE A 18 10.22 12.54 -11.59
N GLN A 19 11.19 13.45 -11.70
CA GLN A 19 11.25 14.38 -12.82
C GLN A 19 11.40 13.65 -14.17
N ARG A 20 12.22 12.60 -14.23
CA ARG A 20 12.36 11.77 -15.43
C ARG A 20 11.11 10.94 -15.72
N TYR A 21 10.52 10.34 -14.69
CA TYR A 21 9.30 9.54 -14.82
C TYR A 21 8.14 10.39 -15.35
N GLU A 22 7.96 11.60 -14.82
CA GLU A 22 6.96 12.56 -15.29
C GLU A 22 7.23 12.97 -16.74
N ALA A 23 8.48 13.25 -17.13
CA ALA A 23 8.82 13.58 -18.51
C ALA A 23 8.43 12.45 -19.49
N HIS A 24 8.57 11.18 -19.09
CA HIS A 24 8.23 10.01 -19.92
C HIS A 24 6.74 9.67 -19.92
N THR A 25 6.02 9.89 -18.83
CA THR A 25 4.67 9.36 -18.61
C THR A 25 3.58 10.41 -18.46
N GLN A 26 3.97 11.68 -18.27
CA GLN A 26 3.11 12.80 -17.88
C GLN A 26 2.38 12.59 -16.55
N VAL A 27 2.84 11.63 -15.74
CA VAL A 27 2.33 11.38 -14.38
C VAL A 27 3.17 12.17 -13.39
N THR A 28 2.52 13.07 -12.65
CA THR A 28 3.20 13.87 -11.63
C THR A 28 3.61 13.01 -10.43
N PRO A 29 4.56 13.46 -9.59
CA PRO A 29 4.96 12.72 -8.40
C PRO A 29 3.79 12.47 -7.44
N GLU A 30 2.90 13.44 -7.32
CA GLU A 30 1.68 13.37 -6.49
C GLU A 30 0.74 12.27 -6.99
N GLN A 31 0.47 12.24 -8.30
CA GLN A 31 -0.38 11.22 -8.92
C GLN A 31 0.23 9.81 -8.77
N TYR A 32 1.55 9.69 -8.89
CA TYR A 32 2.23 8.43 -8.67
C TYR A 32 2.08 7.92 -7.23
N VAL A 33 2.30 8.80 -6.25
CA VAL A 33 2.16 8.46 -4.82
C VAL A 33 0.71 8.14 -4.47
N GLU A 34 -0.26 8.91 -4.96
CA GLU A 34 -1.69 8.64 -4.76
C GLU A 34 -2.08 7.28 -5.33
N ALA A 35 -1.65 6.98 -6.56
CA ALA A 35 -1.90 5.68 -7.18
C ALA A 35 -1.23 4.53 -6.42
N LEU A 36 -0.02 4.73 -5.89
CA LEU A 36 0.64 3.74 -5.02
C LEU A 36 -0.17 3.50 -3.74
N LEU A 37 -0.54 4.57 -3.03
CA LEU A 37 -1.30 4.48 -1.79
C LEU A 37 -2.63 3.76 -2.01
N ALA A 38 -3.35 4.10 -3.08
CA ALA A 38 -4.60 3.42 -3.45
C ALA A 38 -4.40 1.92 -3.69
N LYS A 39 -3.32 1.54 -4.40
CA LYS A 39 -2.99 0.13 -4.66
C LYS A 39 -2.60 -0.63 -3.40
N THR A 40 -1.92 0.04 -2.46
CA THR A 40 -1.44 -0.58 -1.21
C THR A 40 -2.43 -0.49 -0.06
N LEU A 41 -3.54 0.23 -0.23
CA LEU A 41 -4.54 0.42 0.82
C LEU A 41 -5.05 -0.91 1.42
N PRO A 42 -5.40 -1.94 0.63
CA PRO A 42 -5.85 -3.22 1.19
C PRO A 42 -4.76 -3.90 2.04
N THR A 43 -3.50 -3.80 1.62
CA THR A 43 -2.36 -4.34 2.36
C THR A 43 -2.17 -3.61 3.68
N LEU A 44 -2.22 -2.26 3.67
CA LEU A 44 -2.11 -1.46 4.88
C LEU A 44 -3.23 -1.80 5.87
N GLN A 45 -4.46 -1.96 5.38
CA GLN A 45 -5.59 -2.35 6.21
C GLN A 45 -5.38 -3.73 6.84
N ALA A 46 -4.97 -4.73 6.05
CA ALA A 46 -4.68 -6.07 6.58
C ALA A 46 -3.58 -6.08 7.65
N VAL A 47 -2.54 -5.24 7.48
CA VAL A 47 -1.48 -5.08 8.49
C VAL A 47 -2.03 -4.51 9.79
N VAL A 48 -2.82 -3.43 9.70
CA VAL A 48 -3.40 -2.78 10.89
C VAL A 48 -4.33 -3.75 11.62
N GLU A 49 -5.21 -4.45 10.90
CA GLU A 49 -6.09 -5.45 11.50
C GLU A 49 -5.30 -6.58 12.17
N ALA A 50 -4.24 -7.08 11.54
CA ALA A 50 -3.39 -8.12 12.14
C ALA A 50 -2.68 -7.63 13.41
N LEU A 51 -2.25 -6.35 13.44
CA LEU A 51 -1.64 -5.74 14.63
C LEU A 51 -2.65 -5.57 15.77
N ASP A 52 -3.86 -5.11 15.44
CA ASP A 52 -4.95 -4.95 16.40
C ASP A 52 -5.37 -6.32 17.00
N GLU A 53 -5.48 -7.35 16.17
CA GLU A 53 -5.83 -8.72 16.57
C GLU A 53 -4.70 -9.39 17.38
N ALA A 54 -3.43 -9.11 17.09
CA ALA A 54 -2.29 -9.71 17.77
C ALA A 54 -2.05 -9.17 19.19
N GLY A 55 -2.62 -8.02 19.55
CA GLY A 55 -2.53 -7.48 20.92
C GLY A 55 -1.09 -7.24 21.43
N GLY A 56 -0.12 -7.05 20.53
CA GLY A 56 1.30 -6.88 20.85
C GLY A 56 2.16 -8.15 20.78
N ASP A 57 1.57 -9.31 20.44
CA ASP A 57 2.32 -10.54 20.18
C ASP A 57 2.89 -10.55 18.76
N SER A 58 4.22 -10.53 18.65
CA SER A 58 4.94 -10.47 17.38
C SER A 58 4.83 -11.76 16.55
N GLU A 59 4.67 -12.92 17.20
CA GLU A 59 4.53 -14.20 16.52
C GLU A 59 3.11 -14.39 15.98
N ALA A 60 2.10 -13.99 16.76
CA ALA A 60 0.71 -13.96 16.32
C ALA A 60 0.52 -12.98 15.13
N MET A 61 1.15 -11.81 15.18
CA MET A 61 1.11 -10.84 14.08
C MET A 61 1.64 -11.43 12.77
N ALA A 62 2.77 -12.14 12.80
CA ALA A 62 3.35 -12.73 11.59
C ALA A 62 2.43 -13.79 10.95
N GLN A 63 1.76 -14.62 11.76
CA GLN A 63 0.82 -15.64 11.29
C GLN A 63 -0.45 -15.01 10.69
N LEU A 64 -1.01 -14.00 11.36
CA LEU A 64 -2.20 -13.29 10.88
C LEU A 64 -1.92 -12.53 9.58
N PHE A 65 -0.78 -11.84 9.50
CA PHE A 65 -0.37 -11.16 8.27
C PHE A 65 -0.20 -12.13 7.10
N ALA A 66 0.49 -13.26 7.29
CA ALA A 66 0.66 -14.28 6.26
C ALA A 66 -0.69 -14.85 5.77
N SER A 67 -1.63 -15.09 6.70
CA SER A 67 -2.98 -15.55 6.37
C SER A 67 -3.76 -14.52 5.53
N LYS A 68 -3.76 -13.24 5.94
CA LYS A 68 -4.46 -12.18 5.19
C LYS A 68 -3.84 -11.95 3.81
N MET A 69 -2.51 -12.03 3.68
CA MET A 69 -1.82 -11.97 2.38
C MET A 69 -2.14 -13.15 1.47
N ALA A 70 -2.22 -14.36 2.01
CA ALA A 70 -2.62 -15.54 1.25
C ALA A 70 -4.07 -15.45 0.73
N GLN A 71 -4.97 -14.83 1.50
CA GLN A 71 -6.35 -14.57 1.09
C GLN A 71 -6.42 -13.53 -0.04
N MET A 72 -5.58 -12.49 0.00
CA MET A 72 -5.49 -11.48 -1.07
C MET A 72 -4.85 -12.03 -2.37
N ALA A 73 -4.00 -13.06 -2.27
CA ALA A 73 -3.34 -13.68 -3.41
C ALA A 73 -4.21 -14.73 -4.14
N GLN A 74 -5.35 -15.12 -3.58
CA GLN A 74 -6.28 -16.02 -4.26
C GLN A 74 -7.00 -15.23 -5.37
N PRO A 75 -6.83 -15.61 -6.65
CA PRO A 75 -7.65 -15.06 -7.71
C PRO A 75 -9.10 -15.43 -7.40
N ALA A 76 -10.03 -14.48 -7.53
CA ALA A 76 -11.45 -14.78 -7.48
C ALA A 76 -11.72 -16.00 -8.37
N ALA A 77 -12.12 -17.12 -7.76
CA ALA A 77 -12.43 -18.33 -8.50
C ALA A 77 -13.47 -17.96 -9.57
N PRO A 78 -13.28 -18.32 -10.86
CA PRO A 78 -14.29 -18.07 -11.86
C PRO A 78 -15.54 -18.83 -11.43
N ALA A 79 -16.63 -18.10 -11.20
CA ALA A 79 -17.95 -18.70 -11.03
C ALA A 79 -18.20 -19.58 -12.27
N GLN A 80 -18.26 -20.89 -12.04
CA GLN A 80 -18.53 -21.87 -13.09
C GLN A 80 -19.96 -21.67 -13.58
N ALA A 81 -20.09 -21.70 -14.91
CA ALA A 81 -21.31 -21.47 -15.69
C ALA A 81 -22.41 -22.51 -15.43
#